data_AF-A0A0Q3RR99-F1
#
_entry.id   AF-A0A0Q3RR99-F1
#
_cell.length_a   1.000
_cell.length_b   1.000
_cell.length_c   1.000
_cell.angle_alpha   90.00
_cell.angle_beta   90.00
_cell.angle_gamma   90.00
#
_symmetry.space_group_name_H-M   'P 1'
#
loop_
_entity.id
_entity.type
_entity.pdbx_description
1 polymer ?
#
loop_
_entity_poly.entity_id
_entity_poly.type
_entity_poly.pdbx_seq_one_letter_code
_entity_poly.pdbx_strand_id
1 'polypeptide(L)'
;MKKRYEVIIYAVVIGGMFIGGLLGVYLVGKEEGNFSFDLLIPITVGIVGGFIIFLLISKWRQKRNGKMPDVDERTLLLMKKYFSIALYVVLLGSGALLLILFAMGVETIETGMLIVYMMVVYFLIGIGVFVTKLI
;
A
#
# COMPACT_ATOMS: atom_id res chain seq x y z
N MET A 1 11.82 -7.13 -17.98
CA MET A 1 10.43 -7.61 -17.86
C MET A 1 9.65 -7.26 -19.13
N LYS A 2 8.74 -8.11 -19.64
CA LYS A 2 7.97 -7.77 -20.86
C LYS A 2 7.11 -6.52 -20.58
N LYS A 3 7.17 -5.49 -21.44
CA LYS A 3 6.46 -4.19 -21.33
C LYS A 3 5.00 -4.28 -20.90
N ARG A 4 4.31 -5.40 -21.19
CA ARG A 4 2.90 -5.63 -20.85
C ARG A 4 2.65 -5.77 -19.34
N TYR A 5 3.54 -6.43 -18.58
CA TYR A 5 3.35 -6.61 -17.14
C TYR A 5 3.58 -5.31 -16.37
N GLU A 6 4.49 -4.47 -16.86
CA GLU A 6 4.79 -3.17 -16.26
C GLU A 6 3.57 -2.24 -16.29
N VAL A 7 2.85 -2.22 -17.43
CA VAL A 7 1.61 -1.45 -17.58
C VAL A 7 0.52 -1.93 -16.62
N ILE A 8 0.39 -3.25 -16.42
CA ILE A 8 -0.58 -3.82 -15.48
C ILE A 8 -0.25 -3.41 -14.04
N ILE A 9 1.03 -3.44 -13.65
CA ILE A 9 1.47 -3.01 -12.31
C ILE A 9 1.13 -1.53 -12.09
N TYR A 10 1.44 -0.65 -13.06
CA TYR A 10 1.10 0.78 -12.94
C TYR A 10 -0.41 0.99 -12.85
N ALA A 11 -1.21 0.26 -13.63
CA ALA A 11 -2.67 0.35 -13.58
C ALA A 11 -3.22 -0.08 -12.21
N VAL A 12 -2.68 -1.16 -11.62
CA VAL A 12 -3.07 -1.63 -10.28
C VAL A 12 -2.71 -0.61 -9.21
N VAL A 13 -1.50 -0.02 -9.27
CA VAL A 13 -1.06 0.99 -8.30
C VAL A 13 -1.91 2.26 -8.38
N ILE A 14 -2.14 2.77 -9.59
CA ILE A 14 -2.97 3.97 -9.80
C ILE A 14 -4.42 3.71 -9.37
N GLY A 15 -4.98 2.55 -9.73
CA GLY A 15 -6.31 2.14 -9.30
C GLY A 15 -6.44 2.04 -7.78
N GLY A 16 -5.44 1.44 -7.13
CA GLY A 16 -5.39 1.35 -5.66
C GLY A 16 -5.32 2.71 -4.97
N MET A 17 -4.53 3.64 -5.51
CA MET A 17 -4.47 5.02 -5.01
C MET A 17 -5.81 5.75 -5.15
N PHE A 18 -6.51 5.56 -6.27
CA PHE A 18 -7.85 6.11 -6.47
C PHE A 18 -8.88 5.54 -5.49
N ILE A 19 -8.89 4.21 -5.32
CA ILE A 19 -9.80 3.54 -4.38
C ILE A 19 -9.54 4.01 -2.94
N GLY A 20 -8.27 4.11 -2.54
CA GLY A 20 -7.89 4.62 -1.23
C GLY A 20 -8.28 6.09 -1.02
N GLY A 21 -8.08 6.95 -2.03
CA GLY A 21 -8.51 8.34 -1.99
C GLY A 21 -10.03 8.50 -1.85
N LEU A 22 -10.79 7.71 -2.61
CA LEU A 22 -12.26 7.69 -2.53
C LEU A 22 -12.77 7.18 -1.18
N LEU A 23 -12.12 6.14 -0.62
CA LEU A 23 -12.43 5.67 0.73
C LEU A 23 -12.17 6.74 1.79
N GLY A 24 -11.08 7.51 1.66
CA GLY A 24 -10.80 8.64 2.54
C GLY A 24 -11.90 9.70 2.48
N VAL A 25 -12.34 10.09 1.29
CA VAL A 25 -13.46 11.03 1.11
C VAL A 25 -14.76 10.48 1.67
N TYR A 26 -15.03 9.18 1.50
CA TYR A 26 -16.22 8.54 2.05
C TYR A 26 -16.23 8.58 3.59
N LEU A 27 -15.10 8.32 4.24
CA LEU A 27 -14.99 8.36 5.70
C LEU A 27 -15.19 9.78 6.25
N VAL A 28 -14.53 10.78 5.66
CA VAL A 28 -14.67 12.19 6.08
C VAL A 28 -16.09 12.70 5.79
N GLY A 29 -16.62 12.43 4.60
CA GLY A 29 -17.97 12.85 4.22
C GLY A 29 -19.09 12.17 5.01
N LYS A 30 -18.84 10.98 5.56
CA LYS A 30 -19.78 10.31 6.48
C LYS A 30 -19.93 11.06 7.81
N GLU A 31 -18.86 11.68 8.31
CA GLU A 31 -18.90 12.46 9.56
C GLU A 31 -19.52 13.83 9.35
N GLU A 32 -19.23 14.51 8.23
CA GLU A 32 -19.72 15.86 7.94
C GLU A 32 -21.09 15.91 7.23
N GLY A 33 -21.59 14.75 6.75
CA GLY A 33 -22.87 14.65 6.04
C GLY A 33 -22.88 15.29 4.64
N ASN A 34 -21.71 15.73 4.14
CA ASN A 34 -21.54 16.35 2.84
C ASN A 34 -20.40 15.66 2.07
N PHE A 35 -20.73 15.09 0.90
CA PHE A 35 -19.74 14.49 0.01
C PHE A 35 -19.23 15.56 -0.97
N SER A 36 -18.26 16.35 -0.52
CA SER A 36 -17.64 17.38 -1.36
C SER A 36 -16.79 16.73 -2.47
N PHE A 37 -17.35 16.69 -3.67
CA PHE A 37 -16.65 16.26 -4.89
C PHE A 37 -15.40 17.09 -5.21
N ASP A 38 -15.26 18.28 -4.59
CA ASP A 38 -14.06 19.12 -4.67
C ASP A 38 -12.80 18.39 -4.22
N LEU A 39 -12.91 17.40 -3.31
CA LEU A 39 -11.80 16.56 -2.86
C LEU A 39 -11.27 15.61 -3.95
N LEU A 40 -11.99 15.39 -5.05
CA LEU A 40 -11.50 14.60 -6.18
C LEU A 40 -10.37 15.31 -6.95
N ILE A 41 -10.38 16.64 -7.00
CA ILE A 41 -9.36 17.44 -7.66
C ILE A 41 -7.98 17.22 -7.01
N PRO A 42 -7.79 17.42 -5.68
CA PRO A 42 -6.49 17.17 -5.06
C PRO A 42 -6.07 15.69 -5.12
N ILE A 43 -7.00 14.73 -5.09
CA ILE A 43 -6.68 13.31 -5.24
C ILE A 43 -6.11 13.04 -6.65
N THR A 44 -6.80 13.49 -7.69
CA THR A 44 -6.37 13.29 -9.08
C THR A 44 -5.04 13.99 -9.36
N VAL A 45 -4.89 15.23 -8.92
CA VAL A 45 -3.64 16.01 -9.05
C VAL A 45 -2.50 15.34 -8.28
N GLY A 46 -2.75 14.83 -7.08
CA GLY A 46 -1.77 14.11 -6.27
C GLY A 46 -1.27 12.83 -6.93
N ILE A 47 -2.19 12.02 -7.48
CA ILE A 47 -1.86 10.77 -8.18
C ILE A 47 -1.07 11.05 -9.46
N VAL A 48 -1.54 11.98 -10.30
CA VAL A 48 -0.87 12.34 -11.56
C VAL A 48 0.49 12.97 -11.28
N GLY A 49 0.56 13.90 -10.33
CA GLY A 49 1.81 14.56 -9.93
C GLY A 49 2.84 13.57 -9.39
N GLY A 50 2.42 12.68 -8.48
CA GLY A 50 3.28 11.62 -7.94
C GLY A 50 3.80 10.69 -9.03
N PHE A 51 2.96 10.31 -10.00
CA PHE A 51 3.36 9.46 -11.12
C PHE A 51 4.38 10.14 -12.05
N ILE A 52 4.20 11.43 -12.36
CA ILE A 52 5.15 12.20 -13.18
C ILE A 52 6.51 12.29 -12.48
N ILE A 53 6.52 12.59 -11.19
CA ILE A 53 7.76 12.66 -10.38
C ILE A 53 8.47 11.31 -10.39
N PHE A 54 7.73 10.21 -10.19
CA PHE A 54 8.28 8.86 -10.24
C PHE A 54 8.96 8.56 -11.59
N LEU A 55 8.32 8.89 -12.71
CA LEU A 55 8.89 8.70 -14.04
C LEU A 55 10.18 9.52 -14.26
N LEU A 56 10.20 10.75 -13.80
CA LEU A 56 11.38 11.62 -13.88
C LEU A 56 12.55 11.05 -13.07
N ILE A 57 12.29 10.62 -11.84
CA ILE A 57 13.30 9.99 -10.97
C ILE A 57 13.82 8.70 -11.60
N SER A 58 12.92 7.85 -12.12
CA SER A 58 13.28 6.59 -12.77
C SER A 58 14.22 6.81 -13.97
N LYS A 59 13.86 7.74 -14.87
CA LYS A 59 14.72 8.12 -16.00
C LYS A 59 16.07 8.68 -15.56
N TRP A 60 16.08 9.51 -14.51
CA TRP A 60 17.32 10.09 -13.99
C TRP A 60 18.25 9.02 -13.39
N ARG A 61 17.68 8.08 -12.64
CA ARG A 61 18.42 6.96 -12.04
C ARG A 61 18.99 6.02 -13.11
N GLN A 62 18.21 5.72 -14.14
CA GLN A 62 18.64 4.90 -15.27
C GLN A 62 19.79 5.56 -16.06
N LYS A 63 19.79 6.90 -16.16
CA LYS A 63 20.87 7.67 -16.80
C LYS A 63 22.18 7.64 -15.99
N ARG A 64 22.11 7.56 -14.66
CA ARG A 64 23.29 7.63 -13.77
C ARG A 64 23.90 6.27 -13.42
N ASN A 65 23.09 5.22 -13.28
CA ASN A 65 23.56 3.95 -12.71
C ASN A 65 23.65 2.78 -13.72
N GLY A 66 23.34 3.02 -15.00
CA GLY A 66 23.41 1.97 -16.04
C GLY A 66 22.36 0.85 -15.87
N LYS A 67 22.52 -0.25 -16.62
CA LYS A 67 21.65 -1.45 -16.52
C LYS A 67 22.16 -2.38 -15.41
N MET A 68 22.09 -1.94 -14.16
CA MET A 68 22.32 -2.83 -13.03
C MET A 68 21.11 -3.77 -12.87
N PRO A 69 21.30 -5.06 -12.57
CA PRO A 69 20.19 -5.96 -12.24
C PRO A 69 19.41 -5.40 -11.07
N ASP A 70 18.08 -5.34 -11.21
CA ASP A 70 17.20 -4.69 -10.22
C ASP A 70 16.95 -5.58 -8.99
N VAL A 71 17.23 -6.89 -9.10
CA VAL A 71 17.02 -7.92 -8.07
C VAL A 71 18.05 -9.03 -8.24
N ASP A 72 18.81 -9.31 -7.19
CA ASP A 72 19.72 -10.46 -7.11
C ASP A 72 19.06 -11.64 -6.36
N GLU A 73 19.64 -12.84 -6.46
CA GLU A 73 19.16 -14.04 -5.75
C GLU A 73 19.09 -13.84 -4.23
N ARG A 74 20.01 -13.03 -3.67
CA ARG A 74 20.04 -12.67 -2.25
C ARG A 74 18.82 -11.84 -1.85
N THR A 75 18.46 -10.85 -2.68
CA THR A 75 17.28 -10.01 -2.47
C THR A 75 16.01 -10.84 -2.48
N LEU A 76 15.89 -11.81 -3.40
CA LEU A 76 14.75 -12.74 -3.43
C LEU A 76 14.63 -13.57 -2.15
N LEU A 77 15.76 -14.08 -1.63
CA LEU A 77 15.78 -14.85 -0.39
C LEU A 77 15.39 -14.00 0.82
N LEU A 78 15.87 -12.76 0.91
CA LEU A 78 15.50 -11.81 1.96
C LEU A 78 14.01 -11.42 1.89
N MET A 79 13.50 -11.12 0.69
CA MET A 79 12.08 -10.82 0.48
C MET A 79 11.21 -12.01 0.89
N LYS A 80 11.56 -13.23 0.51
CA LYS A 80 10.83 -14.44 0.91
C LYS A 80 10.79 -14.59 2.43
N LYS A 81 11.95 -14.45 3.09
CA LYS A 81 12.05 -14.56 4.55
C LYS A 81 11.23 -13.47 5.24
N TYR A 82 11.30 -12.23 4.74
CA TYR A 82 10.51 -11.12 5.24
C TYR A 82 9.01 -11.39 5.12
N PHE A 83 8.51 -11.81 3.94
CA PHE A 83 7.10 -12.12 3.76
C PHE A 83 6.63 -13.26 4.67
N SER A 84 7.46 -14.29 4.87
CA SER A 84 7.13 -15.36 5.82
C SER A 84 6.98 -14.83 7.25
N ILE A 85 7.91 -14.00 7.72
CA ILE A 85 7.84 -13.40 9.06
C ILE A 85 6.64 -12.48 9.18
N ALA A 86 6.46 -11.57 8.21
CA ALA A 86 5.34 -10.63 8.18
C ALA A 86 3.99 -11.35 8.21
N LEU A 87 3.86 -12.46 7.48
CA LEU A 87 2.65 -13.29 7.51
C LEU A 87 2.37 -13.84 8.91
N TYR A 88 3.38 -14.39 9.59
CA TYR A 88 3.20 -14.89 10.96
C TYR A 88 2.86 -13.77 11.95
N VAL A 89 3.52 -12.61 11.84
CA VAL A 89 3.23 -11.46 12.70
C VAL A 89 1.80 -10.97 12.50
N VAL A 90 1.34 -10.85 11.25
CA VAL A 90 -0.04 -10.43 10.96
C VAL A 90 -1.03 -11.48 11.43
N LEU A 91 -0.82 -12.77 11.10
CA LEU A 91 -1.74 -13.83 11.50
C LEU A 91 -1.89 -13.92 13.03
N LEU A 92 -0.76 -13.98 13.74
CA LEU A 92 -0.77 -14.09 15.20
C LEU A 92 -1.21 -12.79 15.86
N GLY A 93 -0.78 -11.65 15.34
CA GLY A 93 -1.14 -10.32 15.85
C GLY A 93 -2.63 -10.03 15.68
N SER A 94 -3.17 -10.21 14.46
CA SER A 94 -4.60 -10.06 14.18
C SER A 94 -5.43 -11.07 14.99
N GLY A 95 -4.99 -12.33 15.05
CA GLY A 95 -5.68 -13.38 15.82
C GLY A 95 -5.73 -13.06 17.32
N ALA A 96 -4.61 -12.66 17.91
CA ALA A 96 -4.55 -12.26 19.32
C ALA A 96 -5.45 -11.03 19.58
N LEU A 97 -5.44 -10.05 18.68
CA LEU A 97 -6.27 -8.85 18.80
C LEU A 97 -7.77 -9.20 18.76
N LEU A 98 -8.18 -10.14 17.90
CA LEU A 98 -9.55 -10.65 17.86
C LEU A 98 -9.94 -11.37 19.16
N LEU A 99 -9.04 -12.19 19.74
CA LEU A 99 -9.29 -12.85 21.02
C LEU A 99 -9.46 -11.85 22.17
N ILE A 100 -8.66 -10.78 22.18
CA ILE A 100 -8.79 -9.70 23.17
C ILE A 100 -10.12 -8.98 23.00
N LEU A 101 -10.51 -8.61 21.78
CA LEU A 101 -11.81 -7.99 21.50
C LEU A 101 -12.97 -8.87 21.94
N PHE A 102 -12.90 -10.17 21.66
CA PHE A 102 -13.89 -11.14 22.10
C PHE A 102 -13.96 -11.22 23.63
N ALA A 103 -12.82 -11.25 24.33
CA ALA A 103 -12.77 -11.25 25.78
C ALA A 103 -13.32 -9.95 26.40
N MET A 104 -13.25 -8.83 25.68
CA MET A 104 -13.86 -7.56 26.07
C MET A 104 -15.38 -7.49 25.79
N GLY A 105 -15.98 -8.55 25.23
CA GLY A 105 -17.40 -8.59 24.89
C GLY A 105 -17.76 -7.83 23.62
N VAL A 106 -16.78 -7.54 22.75
CA VAL A 106 -17.04 -6.91 21.45
C VAL A 106 -17.54 -7.97 20.48
N GLU A 107 -18.84 -7.99 20.23
CA GLU A 107 -19.48 -8.98 19.34
C GLU A 107 -19.46 -8.57 17.86
N THR A 108 -19.39 -7.26 17.58
CA THR A 108 -19.40 -6.73 16.22
C THR A 108 -18.28 -5.72 16.02
N ILE A 109 -17.67 -5.76 14.83
CA ILE A 109 -16.62 -4.84 14.43
C ILE A 109 -17.15 -4.03 13.25
N GLU A 110 -17.07 -2.70 13.36
CA GLU A 110 -17.41 -1.83 12.24
C GLU A 110 -16.48 -2.10 11.06
N THR A 111 -17.06 -2.28 9.88
CA THR A 111 -16.31 -2.56 8.65
C THR A 111 -15.33 -1.43 8.29
N GLY A 112 -15.67 -0.17 8.62
CA GLY A 112 -14.78 0.98 8.47
C GLY A 112 -13.49 0.84 9.27
N MET A 113 -13.58 0.42 10.54
CA MET A 113 -12.43 0.19 11.41
C MET A 113 -11.57 -0.97 10.91
N LEU A 114 -12.19 -2.01 10.36
CA LEU A 114 -11.49 -3.15 9.77
C LEU A 114 -10.72 -2.73 8.51
N ILE A 115 -11.28 -1.86 7.68
CA ILE A 115 -10.60 -1.29 6.51
C ILE A 115 -9.38 -0.48 6.94
N VAL A 116 -9.53 0.41 7.93
CA VAL A 116 -8.42 1.24 8.44
C VAL A 116 -7.29 0.35 8.99
N TYR A 117 -7.64 -0.68 9.77
CA TYR A 117 -6.69 -1.66 10.25
C TYR A 117 -5.91 -2.33 9.11
N MET A 118 -6.62 -2.81 8.09
CA MET A 118 -5.98 -3.47 6.94
C MET A 118 -5.10 -2.51 6.13
N MET A 119 -5.48 -1.24 6.01
CA MET A 119 -4.64 -0.22 5.37
C MET A 119 -3.31 -0.05 6.10
N VAL A 120 -3.33 0.04 7.42
CA VAL A 120 -2.11 0.15 8.24
C VAL A 120 -1.24 -1.09 8.08
N VAL A 121 -1.84 -2.29 8.14
CA VAL A 121 -1.12 -3.56 7.96
C VAL A 121 -0.43 -3.61 6.58
N TYR A 122 -1.15 -3.31 5.51
CA TYR A 122 -0.57 -3.32 4.17
C TYR A 122 0.51 -2.24 3.98
N PHE A 123 0.34 -1.07 4.57
CA PHE A 123 1.33 -0.02 4.54
C PHE A 123 2.64 -0.44 5.22
N LEU A 124 2.56 -1.03 6.42
CA LEU A 124 3.71 -1.57 7.15
C LEU A 124 4.40 -2.69 6.37
N ILE A 125 3.63 -3.62 5.79
CA ILE A 125 4.18 -4.68 4.94
C ILE A 125 4.93 -4.06 3.76
N GLY A 126 4.32 -3.09 3.07
CA GLY A 126 4.91 -2.39 1.94
C GLY A 126 6.23 -1.74 2.27
N ILE A 127 6.31 -0.98 3.37
CA ILE A 127 7.56 -0.35 3.83
C ILE A 127 8.65 -1.40 4.05
N GLY A 128 8.35 -2.49 4.76
CA GLY A 128 9.38 -3.50 5.03
C GLY A 128 9.88 -4.24 3.77
N VAL A 129 9.06 -4.33 2.71
CA VAL A 129 9.53 -4.80 1.39
C VAL A 129 10.53 -3.81 0.77
N PHE A 130 10.23 -2.51 0.81
CA PHE A 130 11.17 -1.50 0.31
C PHE A 130 12.49 -1.51 1.07
N VAL A 131 12.44 -1.69 2.40
CA VAL A 131 13.64 -1.80 3.23
C VAL A 131 14.43 -3.06 2.89
N THR A 132 13.78 -4.22 2.75
CA THR A 132 14.49 -5.46 2.39
C THR A 132 15.08 -5.45 0.99
N LYS A 133 14.52 -4.68 0.05
CA LYS A 133 15.13 -4.48 -1.27
C LYS A 133 16.39 -3.62 -1.21
N LEU A 134 16.54 -2.76 -0.20
CA LEU A 134 17.69 -1.87 -0.03
C LEU A 134 18.89 -2.53 0.67
N ILE A 135 18.71 -3.71 1.26
CA ILE A 135 19.71 -4.50 2.01
C ILE A 135 20.31 -5.57 1.10
#